data_AF-A0A0Q4IV33-F1
#
_entry.id   AF-A0A0Q4IV33-F1
#
_cell.length_a   1.000
_cell.length_b   1.000
_cell.length_c   1.000
_cell.angle_alpha   90.00
_cell.angle_beta   90.00
_cell.angle_gamma   90.00
#
_symmetry.space_group_name_H-M   'P 1'
#
loop_
_entity.id
_entity.type
_entity.pdbx_description
1 polymer ?
#
loop_
_entity_poly.entity_id
_entity_poly.type
_entity_poly.pdbx_seq_one_letter_code
_entity_poly.pdbx_strand_id
1 'polypeptide(L)'
;MQRIDGPTRSADLPAPAPVGTGNSAPGYFQQGDPATGRAPTTLDVDWANGVQEEICNVIEHAGLPLDKADRAQLRKAIVAIITEMTSAEDATSQLGPTGYRISPDGYIEQWGYVPGSVNGEGSRQIVFPIPFPVECFGVSGTVLNTGSSTSGAHNVQEVAVSQTGATIFLQSDQNSSGVQGGFRWRATGR
;
A
#
# COMPACT_ATOMS: atom_id res chain seq x y z
N MET A 1 25.04 4.73 -12.61
CA MET A 1 26.09 5.05 -11.62
C MET A 1 27.04 3.87 -11.50
N GLN A 2 28.33 4.14 -11.34
CA GLN A 2 29.36 3.17 -10.99
C GLN A 2 30.31 3.88 -10.03
N ARG A 3 30.82 3.18 -9.02
CA ARG A 3 31.89 3.72 -8.17
C ARG A 3 33.12 4.05 -9.03
N ILE A 4 33.85 5.11 -8.70
CA ILE A 4 34.98 5.57 -9.52
C ILE A 4 35.99 4.44 -9.78
N ASP A 5 36.27 4.20 -11.05
CA ASP A 5 37.06 3.06 -11.56
C ASP A 5 38.35 3.52 -12.28
N GLY A 6 38.68 4.81 -12.18
CA GLY A 6 39.87 5.39 -12.81
C GLY A 6 41.19 4.91 -12.20
N PRO A 7 42.33 5.15 -12.88
CA PRO A 7 43.64 4.65 -12.46
C PRO A 7 44.14 5.18 -11.10
N THR A 8 43.55 6.28 -10.61
CA THR A 8 43.89 6.91 -9.33
C THR A 8 42.87 6.57 -8.22
N ARG A 9 41.98 5.60 -8.45
CA ARG A 9 41.00 5.20 -7.43
C ARG A 9 41.69 4.62 -6.21
N SER A 10 41.12 4.88 -5.03
CA SER A 10 41.45 4.09 -3.85
C SER A 10 40.84 2.69 -3.98
N ALA A 11 41.50 1.68 -3.41
CA ALA A 11 40.94 0.32 -3.35
C ALA A 11 39.82 0.23 -2.31
N ASP A 12 39.97 0.96 -1.20
CA ASP A 12 39.03 1.01 -0.09
C ASP A 12 38.43 2.40 0.05
N LEU A 13 37.22 2.48 0.61
CA LEU A 13 36.59 3.75 0.97
C LEU A 13 37.44 4.44 2.06
N PRO A 14 38.03 5.63 1.80
CA PRO A 14 38.81 6.34 2.79
C PRO A 14 37.94 6.72 4.00
N ALA A 15 38.54 6.70 5.20
CA ALA A 15 37.88 7.22 6.38
C ALA A 15 37.59 8.72 6.19
N PRO A 16 36.35 9.19 6.47
CA PRO A 16 36.03 10.60 6.38
C PRO A 16 36.93 11.44 7.27
N ALA A 17 37.31 12.63 6.82
CA ALA A 17 38.05 13.56 7.64
C ALA A 17 37.24 13.93 8.90
N PRO A 18 37.90 14.17 10.04
CA PRO A 18 37.22 14.64 11.24
C PRO A 18 36.43 15.92 10.95
N VAL A 19 35.22 15.99 11.51
CA VAL A 19 34.43 17.23 11.51
C VAL A 19 35.29 18.34 12.14
N GLY A 20 35.59 19.40 11.38
CA GLY A 20 36.35 20.55 11.88
C GLY A 20 37.81 20.68 11.44
N THR A 21 38.44 19.68 10.80
CA THR A 21 39.82 19.81 10.31
C THR A 21 39.87 20.06 8.81
N GLY A 22 39.83 21.35 8.42
CA GLY A 22 39.79 21.83 7.03
C GLY A 22 38.49 22.56 6.67
N ASN A 23 37.41 22.20 7.36
CA ASN A 23 36.10 22.84 7.33
C ASN A 23 35.73 23.24 8.76
N SER A 24 36.01 24.49 9.15
CA SER A 24 35.61 25.04 10.45
C SER A 24 34.08 25.09 10.54
N ALA A 25 33.48 24.07 11.16
CA ALA A 25 32.03 23.89 11.32
C ALA A 25 31.24 23.56 10.02
N PRO A 26 30.05 22.94 10.14
CA PRO A 26 29.15 22.74 9.01
C PRO A 26 28.85 24.06 8.29
N GLY A 27 28.84 24.04 6.97
CA GLY A 27 28.65 25.22 6.14
C GLY A 27 28.01 24.89 4.79
N TYR A 28 27.88 25.90 3.94
CA TYR A 28 27.26 25.79 2.62
C TYR A 28 28.28 26.11 1.51
N PHE A 29 28.01 25.63 0.29
CA PHE A 29 28.80 26.00 -0.88
C PHE A 29 28.73 27.50 -1.13
N GLN A 30 29.88 28.12 -1.37
CA GLN A 30 30.00 29.55 -1.68
C GLN A 30 30.84 29.79 -2.92
N GLN A 31 30.49 30.84 -3.66
CA GLN A 31 31.29 31.31 -4.78
C GLN A 31 32.54 32.05 -4.26
N GLY A 32 33.66 31.89 -4.96
CA GLY A 32 34.84 32.72 -4.76
C GLY A 32 34.56 34.16 -5.16
N ASP A 33 35.20 35.10 -4.48
CA ASP A 33 35.16 36.52 -4.79
C ASP A 33 36.58 37.09 -4.83
N PRO A 34 37.13 37.31 -6.04
CA PRO A 34 38.48 37.86 -6.21
C PRO A 34 38.64 39.28 -5.64
N ALA A 35 37.57 40.09 -5.58
CA ALA A 35 37.65 41.46 -5.08
C ALA A 35 37.86 41.51 -3.57
N THR A 36 37.36 40.50 -2.85
CA THR A 36 37.52 40.36 -1.40
C THR A 36 38.54 39.29 -1.00
N GLY A 37 39.17 38.62 -1.98
CA GLY A 37 40.13 37.55 -1.74
C GLY A 37 39.50 36.24 -1.23
N ARG A 38 38.18 36.08 -1.34
CA ARG A 38 37.48 34.87 -0.88
C ARG A 38 37.67 33.73 -1.87
N ALA A 39 38.22 32.60 -1.41
CA ALA A 39 38.33 31.40 -2.23
C ALA A 39 36.96 30.72 -2.45
N PRO A 40 36.72 30.10 -3.62
CA PRO A 40 35.52 29.29 -3.85
C PRO A 40 35.55 28.01 -3.02
N THR A 41 34.39 27.40 -2.77
CA THR A 41 34.34 26.06 -2.16
C THR A 41 34.98 25.03 -3.08
N THR A 42 35.90 24.25 -2.53
CA THR A 42 36.50 23.08 -3.19
C THR A 42 35.72 21.83 -2.79
N LEU A 43 35.33 21.02 -3.77
CA LEU A 43 34.74 19.71 -3.50
C LEU A 43 35.86 18.72 -3.21
N ASP A 44 35.85 18.15 -2.00
CA ASP A 44 36.85 17.22 -1.54
C ASP A 44 36.43 15.76 -1.79
N VAL A 45 37.34 14.85 -1.43
CA VAL A 45 37.15 13.40 -1.59
C VAL A 45 35.99 12.91 -0.73
N ASP A 46 35.79 13.49 0.45
CA ASP A 46 34.69 13.12 1.36
C ASP A 46 33.34 13.47 0.74
N TRP A 47 33.21 14.66 0.15
CA TRP A 47 32.00 15.05 -0.58
C TRP A 47 31.75 14.15 -1.80
N ALA A 48 32.78 13.91 -2.61
CA ALA A 48 32.64 13.11 -3.83
C ALA A 48 32.26 11.66 -3.53
N ASN A 49 32.91 11.04 -2.54
CA ASN A 49 32.58 9.68 -2.09
C ASN A 49 31.21 9.66 -1.40
N GLY A 50 30.87 10.66 -0.59
CA GLY A 50 29.56 10.76 0.04
C GLY A 50 28.43 10.75 -0.99
N VAL A 51 28.48 11.63 -1.99
CA VAL A 51 27.48 11.65 -3.07
C VAL A 51 27.45 10.34 -3.86
N GLN A 52 28.62 9.76 -4.14
CA GLN A 52 28.70 8.49 -4.85
C GLN A 52 28.03 7.36 -4.09
N GLU A 53 28.37 7.18 -2.81
CA GLU A 53 27.88 6.07 -2.00
C GLU A 53 26.38 6.22 -1.70
N GLU A 54 25.88 7.43 -1.44
CA GLU A 54 24.43 7.65 -1.29
C GLU A 54 23.64 7.17 -2.53
N ILE A 55 24.13 7.46 -3.74
CA ILE A 55 23.48 7.02 -4.98
C ILE A 55 23.67 5.51 -5.20
N CYS A 56 24.88 4.98 -4.99
CA CYS A 56 25.17 3.56 -5.22
C CYS A 56 24.40 2.67 -4.24
N ASN A 57 24.33 3.07 -2.97
CA ASN A 57 23.62 2.33 -1.93
C ASN A 57 22.13 2.20 -2.24
N VAL A 58 21.47 3.23 -2.79
CA VAL A 58 20.06 3.14 -3.22
C VAL A 58 19.88 2.13 -4.35
N ILE A 59 20.82 2.07 -5.30
CA ILE A 59 20.74 1.15 -6.44
C ILE A 59 20.96 -0.29 -5.98
N GLU A 60 21.97 -0.52 -5.15
CA GLU A 60 22.28 -1.85 -4.59
C GLU A 60 21.17 -2.32 -3.63
N HIS A 61 20.58 -1.41 -2.85
CA HIS A 61 19.43 -1.72 -1.99
C HIS A 61 18.22 -2.20 -2.80
N ALA A 62 18.00 -1.65 -3.99
CA ALA A 62 16.98 -2.13 -4.93
C ALA A 62 17.34 -3.47 -5.62
N GLY A 63 18.42 -4.15 -5.20
CA GLY A 63 18.88 -5.40 -5.78
C GLY A 63 19.49 -5.26 -7.18
N LEU A 64 19.75 -4.04 -7.66
CA LEU A 64 20.30 -3.79 -8.99
C LEU A 64 21.84 -3.71 -8.94
N PRO A 65 22.56 -4.33 -9.88
CA PRO A 65 24.01 -4.18 -9.97
C PRO A 65 24.38 -2.80 -10.52
N LEU A 66 25.49 -2.25 -10.06
CA LEU A 66 26.04 -1.00 -10.61
C LEU A 66 26.58 -1.20 -12.04
N ASP A 67 26.12 -0.36 -12.96
CA ASP A 67 26.52 -0.39 -14.37
C ASP A 67 26.94 0.99 -14.93
N LYS A 68 28.22 1.14 -15.28
CA LYS A 68 28.74 2.40 -15.85
C LYS A 68 28.09 2.80 -17.18
N ALA A 69 27.55 1.85 -17.94
CA ALA A 69 26.87 2.13 -19.20
C ALA A 69 25.45 2.68 -18.99
N ASP A 70 24.84 2.42 -17.82
CA ASP A 70 23.46 2.80 -17.56
C ASP A 70 23.34 4.10 -16.74
N ARG A 71 22.82 5.14 -17.42
CA ARG A 71 22.52 6.48 -16.87
C ARG A 71 21.14 6.59 -16.23
N ALA A 72 20.37 5.51 -16.20
CA ALA A 72 19.02 5.45 -15.65
C ALA A 72 18.92 4.66 -14.34
N GLN A 73 20.02 4.11 -13.80
CA GLN A 73 19.96 3.17 -12.68
C GLN A 73 19.30 3.73 -11.41
N LEU A 74 19.59 4.98 -11.02
CA LEU A 74 18.93 5.58 -9.85
C LEU A 74 17.41 5.64 -10.04
N ARG A 75 16.95 5.99 -11.25
CA ARG A 75 15.53 5.97 -11.59
C ARG A 75 14.96 4.56 -11.51
N LYS A 76 15.65 3.57 -12.07
CA LYS A 76 15.23 2.15 -12.03
C LYS A 76 15.13 1.65 -10.59
N ALA A 77 16.10 1.99 -9.74
CA ALA A 77 16.11 1.63 -8.32
C ALA A 77 14.93 2.24 -7.56
N ILE A 78 14.68 3.54 -7.72
CA ILE A 78 13.53 4.21 -7.10
C ILE A 78 12.22 3.57 -7.55
N VAL A 79 12.06 3.30 -8.85
CA VAL A 79 10.85 2.64 -9.37
C VAL A 79 10.72 1.22 -8.81
N ALA A 80 11.80 0.46 -8.73
CA ALA A 80 11.79 -0.90 -8.17
C ALA A 80 11.39 -0.87 -6.70
N ILE A 81 12.01 -0.03 -5.86
CA ILE A 81 11.67 0.12 -4.44
C ILE A 81 10.19 0.51 -4.27
N ILE A 82 9.68 1.46 -5.05
CA ILE A 82 8.26 1.85 -5.01
C ILE A 82 7.35 0.69 -5.43
N THR A 83 7.72 -0.03 -6.49
CA THR A 83 6.91 -1.15 -6.99
C THR A 83 6.93 -2.33 -6.02
N GLU A 84 8.06 -2.61 -5.38
CA GLU A 84 8.17 -3.61 -4.32
C GLU A 84 7.37 -3.21 -3.09
N MET A 85 7.37 -1.94 -2.68
CA MET A 85 6.45 -1.45 -1.62
C MET A 85 4.98 -1.65 -1.99
N THR A 86 4.62 -1.66 -3.28
CA THR A 86 3.26 -2.02 -3.73
C THR A 86 3.04 -3.52 -3.93
N SER A 87 4.09 -4.34 -3.92
CA SER A 87 4.02 -5.78 -4.24
C SER A 87 4.36 -6.69 -3.05
N ALA A 88 5.07 -6.20 -2.04
CA ALA A 88 5.62 -6.98 -0.93
C ALA A 88 4.77 -6.94 0.35
N GLU A 89 3.71 -6.12 0.43
CA GLU A 89 2.79 -6.11 1.57
C GLU A 89 1.32 -6.20 1.13
N ASP A 90 0.99 -7.20 0.32
CA ASP A 90 -0.26 -7.98 0.43
C ASP A 90 -0.80 -8.49 -0.91
N ALA A 91 -0.85 -9.82 -1.03
CA ALA A 91 -1.84 -10.49 -1.86
C ALA A 91 -3.24 -10.52 -1.18
N THR A 92 -3.73 -9.44 -0.56
CA THR A 92 -4.92 -9.49 0.33
C THR A 92 -6.21 -9.01 -0.30
N SER A 93 -6.31 -8.98 -1.62
CA SER A 93 -7.61 -8.77 -2.26
C SER A 93 -8.06 -10.02 -3.01
N GLN A 94 -9.07 -10.71 -2.49
CA GLN A 94 -9.77 -11.77 -3.23
C GLN A 94 -10.88 -11.13 -4.07
N LEU A 95 -10.65 -10.92 -5.37
CA LEU A 95 -11.57 -10.21 -6.26
C LEU A 95 -12.69 -11.06 -6.90
N GLY A 96 -13.19 -12.06 -6.15
CA GLY A 96 -14.28 -12.93 -6.60
C GLY A 96 -15.68 -12.36 -6.34
N PRO A 97 -16.75 -13.07 -6.76
CA PRO A 97 -18.13 -12.75 -6.39
C PRO A 97 -18.39 -12.72 -4.88
N THR A 98 -17.58 -13.46 -4.12
CA THR A 98 -17.38 -13.29 -2.68
C THR A 98 -15.89 -13.05 -2.45
N GLY A 99 -15.56 -12.00 -1.74
CA GLY A 99 -14.24 -11.41 -1.81
C GLY A 99 -13.99 -10.34 -0.77
N TYR A 100 -12.77 -9.82 -0.80
CA TYR A 100 -12.34 -8.74 0.07
C TYR A 100 -11.23 -7.92 -0.59
N ARG A 101 -11.00 -6.74 -0.04
CA ARG A 101 -9.82 -5.91 -0.28
C ARG A 101 -9.33 -5.32 1.02
N ILE A 102 -8.01 -5.21 1.17
CA ILE A 102 -7.36 -4.49 2.26
C ILE A 102 -6.60 -3.31 1.64
N SER A 103 -6.79 -2.15 2.24
CA SER A 103 -6.10 -0.92 1.87
C SER A 103 -4.86 -0.73 2.76
N PRO A 104 -3.82 0.01 2.29
CA PRO A 104 -2.60 0.24 3.07
C PRO A 104 -2.80 0.97 4.41
N ASP A 105 -3.93 1.65 4.60
CA ASP A 105 -4.32 2.30 5.86
C ASP A 105 -4.95 1.31 6.87
N GLY A 106 -4.98 0.02 6.55
CA GLY A 106 -5.60 -1.02 7.36
C GLY A 106 -7.11 -1.12 7.20
N TYR A 107 -7.71 -0.35 6.30
CA TYR A 107 -9.14 -0.47 6.01
C TYR A 107 -9.43 -1.75 5.22
N ILE A 108 -10.43 -2.49 5.65
CA ILE A 108 -10.86 -3.74 5.02
C ILE A 108 -12.30 -3.57 4.52
N GLU A 109 -12.54 -3.92 3.26
CA GLU A 109 -13.88 -4.10 2.72
C GLU A 109 -14.06 -5.55 2.27
N GLN A 110 -15.14 -6.18 2.68
CA GLN A 110 -15.52 -7.54 2.29
C GLN A 110 -16.90 -7.53 1.63
N TRP A 111 -17.12 -8.41 0.66
CA TRP A 111 -18.41 -8.54 -0.02
C TRP A 111 -18.72 -10.00 -0.34
N GLY A 112 -20.00 -10.26 -0.58
CA GLY A 112 -20.45 -11.55 -1.04
C GLY A 112 -21.92 -11.56 -1.39
N TYR A 113 -22.43 -12.76 -1.63
CA TYR A 113 -23.84 -12.97 -1.91
C TYR A 113 -24.29 -14.33 -1.41
N VAL A 114 -25.54 -14.40 -1.00
CA VAL A 114 -26.23 -15.65 -0.69
C VAL A 114 -27.21 -15.90 -1.83
N PRO A 115 -26.98 -16.92 -2.68
CA PRO A 115 -27.88 -17.25 -3.77
C PRO A 115 -29.14 -17.96 -3.30
N GLY A 116 -30.14 -18.00 -4.18
CA GLY A 116 -31.36 -18.79 -4.00
C GLY A 116 -32.50 -18.03 -3.34
N SER A 117 -33.71 -18.56 -3.46
CA SER A 117 -34.89 -17.88 -2.93
C SER A 117 -34.85 -17.82 -1.41
N VAL A 118 -35.06 -16.62 -0.86
CA VAL A 118 -35.20 -16.47 0.59
C VAL A 118 -36.68 -16.40 0.91
N ASN A 119 -37.21 -17.46 1.54
CA ASN A 119 -38.62 -17.55 1.90
C ASN A 119 -38.84 -17.10 3.34
N GLY A 120 -39.87 -16.28 3.53
CA GLY A 120 -40.30 -15.79 4.85
C GLY A 120 -39.31 -14.82 5.50
N GLU A 121 -39.76 -14.21 6.59
CA GLU A 121 -38.94 -13.29 7.38
C GLU A 121 -37.97 -14.05 8.29
N GLY A 122 -36.85 -13.42 8.62
CA GLY A 122 -36.00 -13.93 9.69
C GLY A 122 -34.53 -13.56 9.58
N SER A 123 -33.79 -13.95 10.61
CA SER A 123 -32.35 -13.75 10.69
C SER A 123 -31.59 -14.61 9.68
N ARG A 124 -30.53 -14.07 9.10
CA ARG A 124 -29.57 -14.76 8.25
C ARG A 124 -28.15 -14.45 8.75
N GLN A 125 -27.30 -15.46 8.72
CA GLN A 125 -25.90 -15.34 9.10
C GLN A 125 -25.04 -15.11 7.86
N ILE A 126 -24.09 -14.20 7.97
CA ILE A 126 -23.05 -13.91 6.99
C ILE A 126 -21.72 -14.28 7.64
N VAL A 127 -20.93 -15.10 6.96
CA VAL A 127 -19.55 -15.40 7.35
C VAL A 127 -18.62 -14.59 6.45
N PHE A 128 -17.70 -13.85 7.05
CA PHE A 128 -16.73 -13.07 6.29
C PHE A 128 -15.61 -13.96 5.75
N PRO A 129 -15.10 -13.71 4.52
CA PRO A 129 -13.95 -14.41 3.96
C PRO A 129 -12.72 -14.42 4.88
N ILE A 130 -12.47 -13.28 5.54
CA ILE A 130 -11.43 -13.13 6.57
C ILE A 130 -12.01 -12.46 7.81
N PRO A 131 -11.44 -12.69 9.00
CA PRO A 131 -11.80 -11.90 10.17
C PRO A 131 -11.33 -10.44 9.99
N PHE A 132 -12.10 -9.47 10.46
CA PHE A 132 -11.62 -8.12 10.74
C PHE A 132 -10.69 -8.16 11.97
N PRO A 133 -9.39 -7.85 11.84
CA PRO A 133 -8.41 -8.00 12.93
C PRO A 133 -8.75 -7.25 14.22
N VAL A 134 -9.46 -6.12 14.13
CA VAL A 134 -9.85 -5.29 15.28
C VAL A 134 -11.36 -5.22 15.44
N GLU A 135 -12.08 -4.74 14.43
CA GLU A 135 -13.53 -4.54 14.51
C GLU A 135 -14.21 -4.49 13.13
N CYS A 136 -15.46 -4.97 13.09
CA CYS A 136 -16.36 -4.73 11.97
C CYS A 136 -17.14 -3.43 12.24
N PHE A 137 -17.06 -2.46 11.34
CA PHE A 137 -17.79 -1.19 11.46
C PHE A 137 -19.28 -1.34 11.10
N GLY A 138 -19.63 -2.32 10.28
CA GLY A 138 -21.01 -2.59 9.91
C GLY A 138 -21.14 -3.49 8.68
N VAL A 139 -22.37 -3.92 8.41
CA VAL A 139 -22.79 -4.65 7.22
C VAL A 139 -24.01 -4.01 6.58
N SER A 140 -24.03 -3.99 5.26
CA SER A 140 -25.19 -3.60 4.46
C SER A 140 -25.47 -4.66 3.42
N GLY A 141 -26.71 -4.74 2.95
CA GLY A 141 -27.06 -5.69 1.90
C GLY A 141 -28.15 -5.18 0.98
N THR A 142 -28.23 -5.83 -0.17
CA THR A 142 -29.25 -5.57 -1.19
C THR A 142 -29.84 -6.88 -1.64
N VAL A 143 -31.15 -6.95 -1.54
CA VAL A 143 -31.94 -8.09 -1.96
C VAL A 143 -31.97 -8.18 -3.48
N LEU A 144 -31.85 -9.39 -4.03
CA LEU A 144 -31.82 -9.64 -5.47
C LEU A 144 -33.21 -10.03 -5.97
N ASN A 145 -33.97 -9.10 -6.56
CA ASN A 145 -35.30 -9.37 -7.13
C ASN A 145 -35.20 -9.80 -8.61
N THR A 146 -34.73 -11.02 -8.89
CA THR A 146 -34.54 -11.48 -10.29
C THR A 146 -35.86 -11.78 -11.01
N GLY A 147 -36.93 -12.01 -10.26
CA GLY A 147 -38.28 -12.21 -10.80
C GLY A 147 -39.03 -10.92 -11.11
N SER A 148 -38.46 -9.73 -10.80
CA SER A 148 -39.12 -8.42 -10.93
C SER A 148 -40.51 -8.39 -10.29
N SER A 149 -40.67 -9.09 -9.17
CA SER A 149 -41.94 -9.20 -8.44
C SER A 149 -42.08 -8.04 -7.47
N THR A 150 -43.30 -7.52 -7.33
CA THR A 150 -43.66 -6.59 -6.24
C THR A 150 -44.07 -7.32 -4.96
N SER A 151 -44.28 -8.64 -5.04
CA SER A 151 -44.60 -9.49 -3.90
C SER A 151 -43.31 -9.98 -3.24
N GLY A 152 -43.22 -9.84 -1.92
CA GLY A 152 -42.06 -10.25 -1.15
C GLY A 152 -40.92 -9.23 -1.18
N ALA A 153 -41.22 -7.93 -1.01
CA ALA A 153 -40.16 -6.93 -0.97
C ALA A 153 -39.42 -7.08 0.37
N HIS A 154 -38.21 -7.67 0.35
CA HIS A 154 -37.43 -7.79 1.57
C HIS A 154 -36.51 -6.58 1.78
N ASN A 155 -36.50 -6.02 2.99
CA ASN A 155 -35.45 -5.11 3.44
C ASN A 155 -34.39 -5.87 4.23
N VAL A 156 -33.12 -5.49 4.06
CA VAL A 156 -31.99 -6.02 4.83
C VAL A 156 -31.72 -5.09 6.01
N GLN A 157 -31.74 -5.64 7.21
CA GLN A 157 -31.46 -4.92 8.45
C GLN A 157 -30.25 -5.55 9.14
N GLU A 158 -29.31 -4.75 9.62
CA GLU A 158 -28.25 -5.24 10.49
C GLU A 158 -28.83 -5.58 11.87
N VAL A 159 -28.53 -6.78 12.38
CA VAL A 159 -28.91 -7.19 13.74
C VAL A 159 -27.69 -7.17 14.67
N ALA A 160 -26.57 -7.71 14.18
CA ALA A 160 -25.32 -7.75 14.93
C ALA A 160 -24.13 -7.93 13.97
N VAL A 161 -22.98 -7.41 14.36
CA VAL A 161 -21.70 -7.65 13.69
C VAL A 161 -20.67 -8.20 14.66
N SER A 162 -19.69 -8.90 14.13
CA SER A 162 -18.55 -9.44 14.86
C SER A 162 -17.32 -9.41 13.93
N GLN A 163 -16.15 -9.74 14.45
CA GLN A 163 -14.95 -9.80 13.63
C GLN A 163 -15.04 -10.85 12.50
N THR A 164 -15.80 -11.93 12.68
CA THR A 164 -15.82 -13.07 11.73
C THR A 164 -17.09 -13.14 10.89
N GLY A 165 -18.08 -12.28 11.14
CA GLY A 165 -19.35 -12.33 10.43
C GLY A 165 -20.38 -11.33 10.95
N ALA A 166 -21.58 -11.40 10.39
CA ALA A 166 -22.70 -10.58 10.79
C ALA A 166 -24.01 -11.36 10.77
N THR A 167 -24.95 -10.94 11.60
CA THR A 167 -26.36 -11.34 11.52
C THR A 167 -27.15 -10.20 10.89
N ILE A 168 -27.89 -10.51 9.84
CA ILE A 168 -28.89 -9.61 9.26
C ILE A 168 -30.30 -10.16 9.50
N PHE A 169 -31.31 -9.31 9.43
CA PHE A 169 -32.71 -9.71 9.39
C PHE A 169 -33.31 -9.31 8.05
N LEU A 170 -33.94 -10.28 7.39
CA LEU A 170 -34.75 -10.04 6.19
C LEU A 170 -36.20 -9.93 6.63
N GLN A 171 -36.75 -8.74 6.58
CA GLN A 171 -38.17 -8.48 6.83
C GLN A 171 -38.88 -8.26 5.50
N SER A 172 -40.13 -8.68 5.38
CA SER A 172 -40.95 -8.50 4.18
C SER A 172 -42.25 -7.79 4.52
N ASP A 173 -42.82 -7.08 3.57
CA ASP A 173 -44.18 -6.57 3.66
C ASP A 173 -45.25 -7.68 3.63
N GLN A 174 -44.88 -8.92 3.28
CA GLN A 174 -45.81 -10.03 3.08
C GLN A 174 -45.25 -11.37 3.61
N ASN A 175 -46.11 -12.16 4.25
CA ASN A 175 -45.72 -13.38 4.96
C ASN A 175 -45.59 -14.64 4.06
N SER A 176 -45.60 -14.50 2.72
CA SER A 176 -45.79 -15.67 1.82
C SER A 176 -45.12 -15.63 0.44
N SER A 177 -44.35 -14.61 0.08
CA SER A 177 -43.57 -14.59 -1.16
C SER A 177 -42.12 -14.26 -0.84
N GLY A 178 -41.21 -15.18 -1.15
CA GLY A 178 -39.77 -14.96 -0.97
C GLY A 178 -39.16 -14.16 -2.11
N VAL A 179 -38.07 -13.46 -1.84
CA VAL A 179 -37.25 -12.91 -2.92
C VAL A 179 -36.67 -14.05 -3.74
N GLN A 180 -36.98 -14.03 -5.04
CA GLN A 180 -36.32 -14.88 -6.02
C GLN A 180 -34.96 -14.25 -6.37
N GLY A 181 -33.88 -14.87 -5.91
CA GLY A 181 -32.51 -14.47 -6.28
C GLY A 181 -31.52 -14.31 -5.11
N GLY A 182 -32.03 -14.20 -3.87
CA GLY A 182 -31.19 -14.11 -2.67
C GLY A 182 -30.84 -12.69 -2.28
N PHE A 183 -29.64 -12.47 -1.74
CA PHE A 183 -29.15 -11.12 -1.40
C PHE A 183 -27.62 -11.00 -1.56
N ARG A 184 -27.16 -9.78 -1.82
CA ARG A 184 -25.74 -9.39 -1.76
C ARG A 184 -25.47 -8.64 -0.48
N TRP A 185 -24.24 -8.68 0.00
CA TRP A 185 -23.81 -7.97 1.19
C TRP A 185 -22.43 -7.33 1.00
N ARG A 186 -22.18 -6.29 1.79
CA ARG A 186 -20.91 -5.59 1.95
C ARG A 186 -20.68 -5.28 3.42
N ALA A 187 -19.48 -5.55 3.91
CA ALA A 187 -19.05 -5.22 5.26
C ALA A 187 -17.72 -4.46 5.22
N THR A 188 -17.50 -3.60 6.20
CA THR A 188 -16.28 -2.79 6.30
C THR A 188 -15.74 -2.82 7.73
N GLY A 189 -14.44 -2.61 7.90
CA GLY A 189 -13.78 -2.76 9.20
C GLY A 189 -12.28 -2.58 9.11
N ARG A 190 -11.57 -3.00 10.16
CA ARG A 190 -10.11 -3.04 10.27
C ARG A 190 -9.66 -4.09 11.27
#